data_AF-A0A0K8MAE4-F1
#
_entry.id   AF-A0A0K8MAE4-F1
#
_cell.length_a   1.000
_cell.length_b   1.000
_cell.length_c   1.000
_cell.angle_alpha   90.00
_cell.angle_beta   90.00
_cell.angle_gamma   90.00
#
_symmetry.space_group_name_H-M   'P 1'
#
loop_
_entity.id
_entity.type
_entity.pdbx_description
1 polymer ?
#
loop_
_entity_poly.entity_id
_entity_poly.type
_entity_poly.pdbx_seq_one_letter_code
_entity_poly.pdbx_strand_id
1 'polypeptide(L)'
;MIQISAMKITYLFLLLKTSSYLMASSYNSSPYNYKNSPYNYDNSQYNYKNNPYNYDNSPYNPSNDRIIRNERGQEMGYMVPKDDGGANIFDFNGNRLGYLSSD
;
A
#
# COMPACT_ATOMS: atom_id res chain seq x y z
N MET A 1 57.63 -4.53 -24.66
CA MET A 1 56.72 -4.69 -25.82
C MET A 1 56.25 -6.14 -25.83
N ILE A 2 54.98 -6.54 -25.77
CA ILE A 2 53.68 -5.87 -25.84
C ILE A 2 52.71 -6.62 -24.89
N GLN A 3 51.88 -5.81 -24.27
CA GLN A 3 50.65 -5.97 -23.50
C GLN A 3 49.67 -7.07 -24.00
N ILE A 4 48.69 -7.41 -23.13
CA ILE A 4 47.42 -8.12 -23.38
C ILE A 4 47.38 -9.58 -22.87
N SER A 5 47.08 -9.75 -21.57
CA SER A 5 46.01 -10.68 -21.15
C SER A 5 45.46 -10.38 -19.73
N ALA A 6 45.63 -9.16 -19.22
CA ALA A 6 44.95 -8.70 -18.00
C ALA A 6 43.49 -8.28 -18.25
N MET A 7 43.00 -8.30 -19.50
CA MET A 7 41.72 -7.71 -19.90
C MET A 7 40.52 -8.67 -19.89
N LYS A 8 40.73 -9.98 -19.69
CA LYS A 8 39.61 -10.96 -19.70
C LYS A 8 39.07 -11.29 -18.31
N ILE A 9 39.87 -11.16 -17.26
CA ILE A 9 39.44 -11.54 -15.90
C ILE A 9 38.82 -10.35 -15.14
N THR A 10 39.11 -9.12 -15.57
CA THR A 10 38.44 -7.91 -15.06
C THR A 10 36.94 -7.87 -15.34
N TYR A 11 36.43 -8.68 -16.28
CA TYR A 11 34.99 -8.77 -16.54
C TYR A 11 34.22 -9.59 -15.50
N LEU A 12 34.88 -10.42 -14.70
CA LEU A 12 34.22 -11.13 -13.60
C LEU A 12 33.93 -10.17 -12.42
N PHE A 13 34.59 -9.02 -12.38
CA PHE A 13 34.40 -7.96 -11.39
C PHE A 13 33.28 -6.95 -11.73
N LEU A 14 32.58 -7.11 -12.86
CA LEU A 14 31.50 -6.19 -13.28
C LEU A 14 30.13 -6.89 -13.45
N LEU A 15 29.89 -7.96 -12.70
CA LEU A 15 28.54 -8.48 -12.43
C LEU A 15 27.92 -7.85 -11.16
N LEU A 16 28.54 -6.78 -10.64
CA LEU A 16 27.85 -5.71 -9.93
C LEU A 16 27.11 -4.83 -10.95
N LYS A 17 26.11 -5.39 -11.63
CA LYS A 17 24.97 -4.59 -12.04
C LYS A 17 23.84 -4.99 -11.13
N THR A 18 23.90 -4.40 -9.94
CA THR A 18 22.75 -4.08 -9.09
C THR A 18 21.44 -4.46 -9.77
N SER A 19 20.89 -5.60 -9.37
CA SER A 19 19.48 -5.86 -9.57
C SER A 19 18.76 -4.72 -8.86
N SER A 20 18.46 -3.66 -9.61
CA SER A 20 17.45 -2.71 -9.22
C SER A 20 16.19 -3.55 -9.13
N TYR A 21 15.85 -4.01 -7.92
CA TYR A 21 14.48 -4.34 -7.56
C TYR A 21 13.70 -3.02 -7.62
N LEU A 22 13.53 -2.50 -8.84
CA LEU A 22 12.36 -1.72 -9.17
C LEU A 22 11.23 -2.71 -8.97
N MET A 23 10.63 -2.68 -7.78
CA MET A 23 9.27 -3.17 -7.58
C MET A 23 8.41 -2.32 -8.51
N ALA A 24 8.36 -2.69 -9.80
CA ALA A 24 7.39 -2.13 -10.70
C ALA A 24 6.05 -2.51 -10.09
N SER A 25 5.35 -1.52 -9.51
CA SER A 25 3.98 -1.74 -9.08
C SER A 25 3.22 -2.24 -10.30
N SER A 26 2.67 -3.44 -10.18
CA SER A 26 1.96 -4.05 -11.28
C SER A 26 0.74 -3.17 -11.59
N TYR A 27 0.17 -3.26 -12.79
CA TYR A 27 -1.11 -2.60 -13.06
C TYR A 27 -2.17 -3.04 -12.04
N ASN A 28 -2.07 -4.24 -11.45
CA ASN A 28 -3.00 -4.70 -10.41
C ASN A 28 -2.86 -3.95 -9.08
N SER A 29 -1.68 -3.41 -8.76
CA SER A 29 -1.43 -2.62 -7.54
C SER A 29 -1.67 -1.12 -7.75
N SER A 30 -1.75 -0.69 -9.01
CA SER A 30 -1.90 0.72 -9.39
C SER A 30 -3.23 1.34 -8.94
N PRO A 31 -3.26 2.62 -8.54
CA PRO A 31 -4.50 3.35 -8.21
C PRO A 31 -5.39 3.56 -9.43
N TYR A 32 -4.83 3.48 -10.63
CA TYR A 32 -5.55 3.57 -11.90
C TYR A 32 -6.27 2.27 -12.27
N ASN A 33 -6.01 1.17 -11.55
CA ASN A 33 -6.82 -0.02 -11.67
C ASN A 33 -8.18 0.24 -11.01
N TYR A 34 -9.27 -0.05 -11.73
CA TYR A 34 -10.62 0.14 -11.20
C TYR A 34 -10.84 -0.61 -9.88
N LYS A 35 -10.19 -1.76 -9.68
CA LYS A 35 -10.25 -2.51 -8.41
C LYS A 35 -9.70 -1.73 -7.21
N ASN A 36 -8.74 -0.83 -7.41
CA ASN A 36 -8.15 -0.01 -6.35
C ASN A 36 -8.67 1.43 -6.31
N SER A 37 -9.37 1.82 -7.36
CA SER A 37 -9.85 3.19 -7.58
C SER A 37 -10.81 3.61 -6.46
N PRO A 38 -10.72 4.86 -5.96
CA PRO A 38 -11.69 5.41 -5.02
C PRO A 38 -13.09 5.58 -5.61
N TYR A 39 -13.23 5.53 -6.94
CA TYR A 39 -14.52 5.60 -7.64
C TYR A 39 -15.24 4.25 -7.74
N ASN A 40 -14.58 3.15 -7.36
CA ASN A 40 -15.25 1.87 -7.17
C ASN A 40 -16.05 1.93 -5.86
N TYR A 41 -17.33 1.54 -5.91
CA TYR A 41 -18.22 1.53 -4.76
C TYR A 41 -17.61 0.78 -3.57
N ASP A 42 -16.97 -0.37 -3.81
CA ASP A 42 -16.35 -1.20 -2.77
C ASP A 42 -15.18 -0.53 -2.06
N ASN A 43 -14.59 0.51 -2.66
CA ASN A 43 -13.53 1.32 -2.07
C ASN A 43 -14.04 2.66 -1.51
N SER A 44 -15.31 2.97 -1.73
CA SER A 44 -15.91 4.24 -1.33
C SER A 44 -16.47 4.17 0.09
N GLN A 45 -16.54 5.32 0.75
CA GLN A 45 -17.23 5.48 2.04
C GLN A 45 -18.75 5.19 2.00
N TYR A 46 -19.34 5.14 0.80
CA TYR A 46 -20.75 4.81 0.64
C TYR A 46 -21.01 3.30 0.76
N ASN A 47 -19.96 2.47 0.71
CA ASN A 47 -20.05 1.07 1.10
C ASN A 47 -20.17 0.97 2.63
N TYR A 48 -21.13 0.19 3.11
CA TYR A 48 -21.42 0.04 4.55
C TYR A 48 -20.20 -0.38 5.39
N LYS A 49 -19.32 -1.25 4.85
CA LYS A 49 -18.10 -1.68 5.56
C LYS A 49 -17.11 -0.53 5.73
N ASN A 50 -17.05 0.37 4.75
CA ASN A 50 -16.16 1.53 4.72
C ASN A 50 -16.73 2.77 5.39
N ASN A 51 -18.01 2.76 5.77
CA ASN A 51 -18.70 3.96 6.23
C ASN A 51 -18.15 4.43 7.60
N PRO A 52 -17.86 5.73 7.80
CA PRO A 52 -17.36 6.24 9.08
C PRO A 52 -18.36 6.08 10.23
N TYR A 53 -19.66 5.95 9.94
CA TYR A 53 -20.71 5.72 10.94
C TYR A 53 -20.90 4.25 11.30
N ASN A 54 -20.14 3.34 10.67
CA ASN A 54 -20.11 1.95 11.10
C ASN A 54 -19.43 1.86 12.48
N TYR A 55 -20.05 1.17 13.43
CA TYR A 55 -19.53 1.02 14.79
C TYR A 55 -18.14 0.37 14.81
N ASP A 56 -17.86 -0.55 13.88
CA ASP A 56 -16.55 -1.17 13.73
C ASP A 56 -15.46 -0.19 13.29
N ASN A 57 -15.82 0.96 12.71
CA ASN A 57 -14.88 1.99 12.27
C ASN A 57 -14.78 3.14 13.29
N SER A 58 -15.56 3.07 14.39
CA SER A 58 -15.66 4.14 15.37
C SER A 58 -14.53 4.09 16.39
N PRO A 59 -13.89 5.24 16.72
CA PRO A 59 -12.91 5.31 17.80
C PRO A 59 -13.51 5.02 19.18
N TYR A 60 -14.83 5.17 19.32
CA TYR A 60 -15.55 4.88 20.57
C TYR A 60 -15.77 3.40 20.83
N ASN A 61 -15.40 2.52 19.89
CA ASN A 61 -15.37 1.09 20.13
C ASN A 61 -14.05 0.72 20.87
N PRO A 62 -14.11 0.34 22.15
CA PRO A 62 -12.92 0.10 22.97
C PRO A 62 -12.09 -1.12 22.53
N SER A 63 -12.64 -1.99 21.67
CA SER A 63 -11.96 -3.16 21.11
C SER A 63 -11.60 -2.98 19.63
N ASN A 64 -11.57 -1.74 19.14
CA ASN A 64 -11.38 -1.46 17.72
C ASN A 64 -9.89 -1.50 17.30
N ASP A 65 -9.55 -2.54 16.54
CA ASP A 65 -8.24 -2.75 15.92
C ASP A 65 -8.06 -2.00 14.59
N ARG A 66 -9.12 -1.40 14.04
CA ARG A 66 -9.11 -0.64 12.79
C ARG A 66 -8.59 0.78 12.93
N ILE A 67 -8.55 1.32 14.15
CA ILE A 67 -8.19 2.72 14.38
C ILE A 67 -6.69 2.93 14.19
N ILE A 68 -6.34 3.82 13.28
CA ILE A 68 -4.97 4.25 13.03
C ILE A 68 -4.63 5.34 14.05
N ARG A 69 -3.52 5.16 14.76
CA ARG A 69 -3.04 6.10 15.78
C ARG A 69 -1.64 6.61 15.43
N ASN A 70 -1.36 7.85 15.79
CA ASN A 70 -0.01 8.41 15.69
C ASN A 70 0.88 7.95 16.87
N GLU A 71 2.15 8.37 16.88
CA GLU A 71 3.13 8.01 17.91
C GLU A 71 2.75 8.46 19.33
N ARG A 72 1.83 9.43 19.45
CA ARG A 72 1.31 9.94 20.72
C ARG A 72 0.01 9.24 21.15
N GLY A 73 -0.43 8.23 20.38
CA GLY A 73 -1.69 7.51 20.62
C GLY A 73 -2.94 8.26 20.17
N GLN A 74 -2.81 9.40 19.48
CA GLN A 74 -3.96 10.15 18.98
C GLN A 74 -4.52 9.47 17.73
N GLU A 75 -5.84 9.44 17.63
CA GLU A 75 -6.57 8.76 16.56
C GLU A 75 -6.58 9.63 15.30
N MET A 76 -6.19 9.03 14.17
CA MET A 76 -5.98 9.73 12.90
C MET A 76 -6.96 9.30 11.81
N GLY A 77 -7.59 8.15 11.97
CA GLY A 77 -8.50 7.56 10.99
C GLY A 77 -8.71 6.07 11.26
N TYR A 78 -9.18 5.35 10.26
CA TYR A 78 -9.40 3.91 10.35
C TYR A 78 -9.04 3.20 9.05
N MET A 79 -8.74 1.90 9.16
CA MET A 79 -8.53 1.02 8.03
C MET A 79 -9.60 -0.06 7.94
N VAL A 80 -10.07 -0.35 6.73
CA VAL A 80 -11.06 -1.40 6.48
C VAL A 80 -10.44 -2.44 5.55
N PRO A 81 -10.19 -3.67 6.04
CA PRO A 81 -9.70 -4.76 5.20
C PRO A 81 -10.64 -5.02 4.02
N LYS A 82 -10.07 -5.26 2.83
CA LYS A 82 -10.84 -5.64 1.65
C LYS A 82 -10.98 -7.16 1.58
N ASP A 83 -12.10 -7.64 1.06
CA ASP A 83 -12.37 -9.08 0.92
C ASP A 83 -11.39 -9.76 -0.07
N ASP A 84 -10.84 -9.00 -1.02
CA ASP A 84 -9.84 -9.44 -2.00
C ASP A 84 -8.38 -9.28 -1.50
N GLY A 85 -8.18 -8.88 -0.25
CA GLY A 85 -6.88 -8.59 0.35
C GLY A 85 -6.49 -7.10 0.31
N GLY A 86 -5.59 -6.69 1.18
CA GLY A 86 -5.25 -5.29 1.39
C GLY A 86 -6.32 -4.55 2.20
N ALA A 87 -6.39 -3.24 2.08
CA ALA A 87 -7.27 -2.39 2.91
C ALA A 87 -7.57 -1.04 2.27
N ASN A 88 -8.70 -0.45 2.63
CA ASN A 88 -8.97 0.97 2.43
C ASN A 88 -8.61 1.75 3.70
N ILE A 89 -8.12 2.98 3.56
CA ILE A 89 -7.75 3.84 4.67
C ILE A 89 -8.56 5.13 4.57
N PHE A 90 -9.24 5.51 5.65
CA PHE A 90 -10.12 6.67 5.70
C PHE A 90 -9.79 7.57 6.90
N ASP A 91 -10.12 8.86 6.77
CA ASP A 91 -10.32 9.73 7.92
C ASP A 91 -11.70 9.48 8.55
N PHE A 92 -11.96 10.07 9.72
CA PHE A 92 -13.24 9.95 10.42
C PHE A 92 -14.41 10.68 9.74
N ASN A 93 -14.16 11.48 8.71
CA ASN A 93 -15.19 12.12 7.90
C ASN A 93 -15.60 11.26 6.70
N GLY A 94 -14.96 10.11 6.48
CA GLY A 94 -15.20 9.21 5.35
C GLY A 94 -14.39 9.55 4.10
N ASN A 95 -13.45 10.49 4.15
CA ASN A 95 -12.54 10.72 3.03
C ASN A 95 -11.50 9.60 2.99
N ARG A 96 -11.37 8.95 1.82
CA ARG A 96 -10.34 7.93 1.61
C ARG A 96 -8.98 8.60 1.50
N LEU A 97 -8.07 8.28 2.44
CA LEU A 97 -6.70 8.80 2.48
C LEU A 97 -5.74 7.92 1.66
N GLY A 98 -6.06 6.64 1.50
CA GLY A 98 -5.19 5.70 0.80
C GLY A 98 -5.73 4.28 0.77
N TYR A 99 -4.90 3.36 0.31
CA TYR A 99 -5.21 1.93 0.28
C TYR A 99 -3.95 1.07 0.23
N LEU A 100 -4.13 -0.19 0.62
CA LEU A 100 -3.19 -1.29 0.40
C LEU A 100 -3.79 -2.19 -0.68
N SER A 101 -3.01 -2.47 -1.72
CA SER A 101 -3.35 -3.49 -2.72
C SER A 101 -3.16 -4.90 -2.14
N SER A 102 -3.70 -5.90 -2.82
CA SER A 102 -3.59 -7.32 -2.46
C SER A 102 -2.39 -8.06 -3.07
N ASP A 103 -1.60 -7.37 -3.90
CA ASP A 103 -0.42 -7.89 -4.60
C ASP A 103 0.82 -8.06 -3.70
#